data_AF-A0A0D6LYX1-F1
#
_entry.id   AF-A0A0D6LYX1-F1
#
_cell.length_a   1.000
_cell.length_b   1.000
_cell.length_c   1.000
_cell.angle_alpha   90.00
_cell.angle_beta   90.00
_cell.angle_gamma   90.00
#
_symmetry.space_group_name_H-M   'P 1'
#
loop_
_entity.id
_entity.type
_entity.pdbx_description
1 polymer ?
#
loop_
_entity_poly.entity_id
_entity_poly.type
_entity_poly.pdbx_seq_one_letter_code
_entity_poly.pdbx_strand_id
1 'polypeptide(L)'
;MTAIAYLFPFILAATYAQERLKDIPLPPDYCKNGGVFVNPSAAWRGPAIASDEQSRQTVSAIQGPVDMASGEGECVCTLRYEGKQCEQERCLNGGRRHKVNGQVRCHCPFGLSGDRCEKVTYCEPGKGKLVNGKCECSARWTGLFCQMRTCYNGIPTGGMDGFCLCDVGFTGPFCDVPLICENGGKVTQDNECACAAEYTGERCELCAVGHILEGDRCIPEVLESSLVAQTGSLSSRPFAWPIVLIGCVAALAAVLLITVVTLAVRRWSSKPSRENSVRGQPDATDV
;
A
#
# COMPACT_ATOMS: atom_id res chain seq x y z
N MET A 1 -29.47 84.43 -4.77
CA MET A 1 -28.51 83.30 -4.85
C MET A 1 -27.78 83.16 -3.51
N THR A 2 -28.46 82.75 -2.44
CA THR A 2 -27.96 82.93 -1.06
C THR A 2 -28.01 81.69 -0.15
N ALA A 3 -28.81 80.67 -0.48
CA ALA A 3 -28.96 79.48 0.37
C ALA A 3 -27.70 78.58 0.41
N ILE A 4 -26.91 78.53 -0.67
CA ILE A 4 -25.77 77.59 -0.82
C ILE A 4 -24.61 77.96 0.13
N ALA A 5 -24.39 79.24 0.41
CA ALA A 5 -23.29 79.72 1.23
C ALA A 5 -23.36 79.26 2.70
N TYR A 6 -24.58 79.08 3.25
CA TYR A 6 -24.77 78.68 4.65
C TYR A 6 -24.56 77.18 4.90
N LEU A 7 -24.61 76.33 3.88
CA LEU A 7 -24.41 74.88 4.01
C LEU A 7 -22.93 74.48 3.93
N PHE A 8 -22.10 75.24 3.20
CA PHE A 8 -20.66 75.01 3.06
C PHE A 8 -19.90 74.79 4.38
N PRO A 9 -20.03 75.66 5.42
CA PRO A 9 -19.29 75.47 6.67
C PRO A 9 -19.73 74.22 7.46
N PHE A 10 -21.00 73.82 7.39
CA PHE A 10 -21.49 72.60 8.03
C PHE A 10 -20.97 71.34 7.33
N ILE A 11 -20.89 71.35 5.99
CA ILE A 11 -20.33 70.24 5.21
C ILE A 11 -18.83 70.07 5.53
N LEU A 12 -18.07 71.17 5.54
CA LEU A 12 -16.64 71.17 5.92
C LEU A 12 -16.40 70.70 7.36
N ALA A 13 -17.25 71.11 8.31
CA ALA A 13 -17.17 70.63 9.69
C ALA A 13 -17.47 69.13 9.80
N ALA A 14 -18.45 68.62 9.05
CA ALA A 14 -18.81 67.20 9.04
C ALA A 14 -17.69 66.32 8.45
N THR A 15 -17.07 66.74 7.33
CA THR A 15 -15.93 65.99 6.75
C THR A 15 -14.72 66.00 7.69
N TYR A 16 -14.39 67.16 8.28
CA TYR A 16 -13.29 67.28 9.24
C TYR A 16 -13.50 66.41 10.50
N ALA A 17 -14.75 66.28 10.96
CA ALA A 17 -15.09 65.39 12.07
C ALA A 17 -14.95 63.90 11.70
N GLN A 18 -15.34 63.50 10.48
CA GLN A 18 -15.20 62.10 10.03
C GLN A 18 -13.74 61.67 9.86
N GLU A 19 -12.84 62.57 9.44
CA GLU A 19 -11.41 62.22 9.30
C GLU A 19 -10.75 62.05 10.67
N ARG A 20 -11.04 62.95 11.62
CA ARG A 20 -10.53 62.90 13.02
C ARG A 20 -10.94 61.64 13.80
N LEU A 21 -11.97 60.91 13.35
CA LEU A 21 -12.42 59.65 13.95
C LEU A 21 -11.60 58.42 13.53
N LYS A 22 -10.78 58.50 12.47
CA LYS A 22 -9.92 57.39 12.02
C LYS A 22 -8.63 57.24 12.82
N ASP A 23 -8.15 58.35 13.40
CA ASP A 23 -6.85 58.44 14.07
C ASP A 23 -6.95 58.32 15.61
N ILE A 24 -8.10 57.88 16.14
CA ILE A 24 -8.24 57.57 17.57
C ILE A 24 -7.31 56.39 17.90
N PRO A 25 -6.33 56.53 18.81
CA PRO A 25 -5.47 55.42 19.21
C PRO A 25 -6.32 54.32 19.84
N LEU A 26 -6.32 53.15 19.22
CA LEU A 26 -6.99 51.98 19.79
C LEU A 26 -6.29 51.53 21.07
N PRO A 27 -7.02 50.98 22.05
CA PRO A 27 -6.42 50.47 23.28
C PRO A 27 -5.25 49.52 23.00
N PRO A 28 -4.16 49.55 23.80
CA PRO A 28 -2.98 48.71 23.55
C PRO A 28 -3.30 47.21 23.62
N ASP A 29 -4.34 46.85 24.38
CA ASP A 29 -4.94 45.53 24.55
C ASP A 29 -5.96 45.15 23.45
N TYR A 30 -6.24 46.04 22.49
CA TYR A 30 -7.20 45.76 21.42
C TYR A 30 -6.54 45.16 20.16
N CYS A 31 -6.92 43.92 19.86
CA CYS A 31 -6.51 43.21 18.64
C CYS A 31 -7.62 43.22 17.59
N LYS A 32 -7.27 43.53 16.34
CA LYS A 32 -8.19 43.50 15.19
C LYS A 32 -8.33 42.08 14.63
N ASN A 33 -9.29 41.90 13.73
CA ASN A 33 -9.38 40.74 12.83
C ASN A 33 -9.38 39.37 13.53
N GLY A 34 -9.98 39.30 14.72
CA GLY A 34 -10.07 38.08 15.53
C GLY A 34 -8.76 37.66 16.20
N GLY A 35 -7.75 38.53 16.26
CA GLY A 35 -6.58 38.32 17.12
C GLY A 35 -6.97 38.33 18.60
N VAL A 36 -6.19 37.63 19.43
CA VAL A 36 -6.41 37.52 20.88
C VAL A 36 -5.26 38.21 21.60
N PHE A 37 -5.57 39.15 22.50
CA PHE A 37 -4.55 39.76 23.35
C PHE A 37 -4.13 38.78 24.45
N VAL A 38 -2.84 38.49 24.53
CA VAL A 38 -2.28 37.67 25.61
C VAL A 38 -1.33 38.52 26.45
N ASN A 39 -1.56 38.53 27.76
CA ASN A 39 -0.68 39.18 28.72
C ASN A 39 0.03 38.07 29.53
N PRO A 40 1.36 37.87 29.38
CA PRO A 40 2.08 36.82 30.10
C PRO A 40 2.07 37.04 31.62
N SER A 41 1.98 38.29 32.07
CA SER A 41 1.85 38.67 33.48
C SER A 41 0.47 38.33 34.07
N ALA A 42 -0.53 38.03 33.22
CA ALA A 42 -1.86 37.59 33.62
C ALA A 42 -1.99 36.05 33.75
N ALA A 43 -0.87 35.33 33.91
CA ALA A 43 -0.89 33.94 34.36
C ALA A 43 -1.68 33.83 35.67
N TRP A 44 -2.69 32.95 35.69
CA TRP A 44 -3.66 32.87 36.78
C TRP A 44 -3.01 32.49 38.12
N ARG A 45 -2.73 33.49 38.96
CA ARG A 45 -2.77 33.33 40.42
C ARG A 45 -4.22 33.18 40.85
N GLY A 46 -4.80 32.01 40.54
CA GLY A 46 -6.02 31.55 41.20
C GLY A 46 -5.81 31.51 42.72
N PRO A 47 -6.88 31.61 43.52
CA PRO A 47 -6.75 31.54 44.96
C PRO A 47 -6.08 30.22 45.34
N ALA A 48 -5.00 30.29 46.13
CA ALA A 48 -4.47 29.10 46.79
C ALA A 48 -5.61 28.53 47.64
N ILE A 49 -5.96 27.26 47.40
CA ILE A 49 -7.02 26.59 48.17
C ILE A 49 -6.44 26.30 49.56
N ALA A 50 -6.54 27.30 50.43
CA ALA A 50 -6.26 27.16 51.85
C ALA A 50 -7.31 26.20 52.43
N SER A 51 -6.88 24.98 52.72
CA SER A 51 -7.70 23.99 53.41
C SER A 51 -7.79 24.33 54.89
N ASP A 52 -8.73 25.20 55.25
CA ASP A 52 -9.34 25.17 56.58
C ASP A 52 -10.75 25.76 56.55
N GLU A 53 -11.63 25.17 57.36
CA GLU A 53 -13.01 25.58 57.53
C GLU A 53 -13.10 26.89 58.34
N GLN A 54 -14.30 27.49 58.40
CA GLN A 54 -14.73 28.28 59.57
C GLN A 54 -14.16 29.71 59.77
N SER A 55 -14.23 30.58 58.75
CA SER A 55 -14.44 32.04 59.01
C SER A 55 -15.33 32.74 57.96
N ARG A 56 -16.64 32.84 58.24
CA ARG A 56 -17.58 33.63 57.45
C ARG A 56 -17.54 35.11 57.88
N GLN A 57 -16.53 35.87 57.44
CA GLN A 57 -16.48 37.32 57.63
C GLN A 57 -16.00 38.06 56.37
N THR A 58 -16.81 39.04 55.95
CA THR A 58 -16.48 40.14 55.00
C THR A 58 -15.59 39.80 53.80
N VAL A 59 -16.21 39.61 52.63
CA VAL A 59 -15.55 39.86 51.34
C VAL A 59 -15.33 41.37 51.21
N SER A 60 -14.28 41.88 51.83
CA SER A 60 -13.79 43.22 51.61
C SER A 60 -13.27 43.28 50.18
N ALA A 61 -13.98 44.01 49.30
CA ALA A 61 -13.48 44.29 47.97
C ALA A 61 -12.19 45.11 48.10
N ILE A 62 -11.04 44.46 47.91
CA ILE A 62 -9.74 45.14 47.83
C ILE A 62 -9.70 45.84 46.47
N GLN A 63 -10.37 46.99 46.42
CA GLN A 63 -10.31 47.97 45.35
C GLN A 63 -8.96 48.71 45.41
N GLY A 64 -7.86 47.94 45.43
CA GLY A 64 -6.54 48.49 45.21
C GLY A 64 -6.49 49.13 43.81
N PRO A 65 -5.63 50.14 43.58
CA PRO A 65 -5.35 50.56 42.23
C PRO A 65 -4.83 49.33 41.48
N VAL A 66 -5.49 48.98 40.37
CA VAL A 66 -4.85 48.14 39.37
C VAL A 66 -3.81 49.05 38.72
N ASP A 67 -2.59 49.02 39.26
CA ASP A 67 -1.49 49.80 38.72
C ASP A 67 -1.38 49.48 37.23
N MET A 68 -1.50 50.53 36.41
CA MET A 68 -1.51 50.47 34.94
C MET A 68 -0.08 50.25 34.42
N ALA A 69 0.63 49.30 35.01
CA ALA A 69 2.03 49.04 34.87
C ALA A 69 2.32 48.37 33.51
N SER A 70 2.69 49.20 32.54
CA SER A 70 3.38 48.86 31.28
C SER A 70 2.97 47.50 30.69
N GLY A 71 1.88 47.48 29.92
CA GLY A 71 1.33 46.24 29.35
C GLY A 71 2.25 45.56 28.33
N GLU A 72 3.11 44.66 28.80
CA GLU A 72 3.92 43.74 27.99
C GLU A 72 3.09 42.54 27.47
N GLY A 73 1.89 42.83 26.96
CA GLY A 73 1.07 41.85 26.23
C GLY A 73 1.17 42.04 24.72
N GLU A 74 0.93 40.97 23.96
CA GLU A 74 0.96 40.98 22.49
C GLU A 74 -0.33 40.39 21.91
N CYS A 75 -0.70 40.83 20.70
CA CYS A 75 -1.80 40.26 19.95
C CYS A 75 -1.37 38.99 19.20
N VAL A 76 -1.87 37.83 19.64
CA VAL A 76 -1.76 36.57 18.88
C VAL A 76 -2.73 36.64 17.70
N CYS A 77 -2.19 36.85 16.51
CA CYS A 77 -2.97 37.01 15.28
C CYS A 77 -3.41 35.67 14.67
N THR A 78 -4.62 35.67 14.10
CA THR A 78 -5.06 34.59 13.20
C THR A 78 -4.12 34.47 12.00
N LEU A 79 -4.03 33.27 11.41
CA LEU A 79 -3.04 32.92 10.36
C LEU A 79 -2.98 33.89 9.15
N ARG A 80 -4.05 34.64 8.89
CA ARG A 80 -4.20 35.58 7.79
C ARG A 80 -3.62 36.98 8.07
N TYR A 81 -3.41 37.32 9.34
CA TYR A 81 -3.07 38.67 9.80
C TYR A 81 -1.75 38.72 10.59
N GLU A 82 -1.18 39.93 10.66
CA GLU A 82 0.07 40.28 11.35
C GLU A 82 0.06 41.78 11.72
N GLY A 83 1.12 42.26 12.38
CA GLY A 83 1.16 43.60 12.96
C GLY A 83 0.80 43.60 14.45
N LYS A 84 1.12 44.67 15.17
CA LYS A 84 1.05 44.73 16.64
C LYS A 84 -0.38 44.56 17.18
N GLN A 85 -1.38 44.91 16.39
CA GLN A 85 -2.81 44.77 16.69
C GLN A 85 -3.49 43.90 15.62
N CYS A 86 -2.76 43.02 14.94
CA CYS A 86 -3.25 42.20 13.81
C CYS A 86 -3.88 43.03 12.68
N GLU A 87 -3.40 44.26 12.50
CA GLU A 87 -3.97 45.28 11.63
C GLU A 87 -3.57 45.14 10.15
N GLN A 88 -2.63 44.26 9.83
CA GLN A 88 -2.08 44.04 8.49
C GLN A 88 -2.43 42.63 7.99
N GLU A 89 -2.82 42.47 6.73
CA GLU A 89 -2.94 41.15 6.10
C GLU A 89 -1.57 40.69 5.56
N ARG A 90 -1.25 39.39 5.73
CA ARG A 90 0.03 38.82 5.30
C ARG A 90 0.18 38.75 3.77
N CYS A 91 1.41 38.83 3.28
CA CYS A 91 1.75 38.43 1.91
C CYS A 91 1.45 36.94 1.71
N LEU A 92 0.89 36.59 0.55
CA LEU A 92 0.56 35.21 0.17
C LEU A 92 1.63 34.64 -0.77
N ASN A 93 1.57 33.32 -1.00
CA ASN A 93 2.28 32.63 -2.09
C ASN A 93 3.80 32.92 -2.18
N GLY A 94 4.47 33.10 -1.03
CA GLY A 94 5.91 33.40 -0.99
C GLY A 94 6.29 34.88 -1.25
N GLY A 95 5.31 35.79 -1.32
CA GLY A 95 5.55 37.23 -1.41
C GLY A 95 6.40 37.76 -0.24
N ARG A 96 7.46 38.51 -0.55
CA ARG A 96 8.38 39.07 0.46
C ARG A 96 7.92 40.47 0.88
N ARG A 97 7.81 40.74 2.18
CA ARG A 97 7.45 42.07 2.71
C ARG A 97 8.59 43.07 2.45
N HIS A 98 8.25 44.25 1.98
CA HIS A 98 9.14 45.41 1.90
C HIS A 98 8.41 46.67 2.40
N LYS A 99 9.15 47.66 2.90
CA LYS A 99 8.59 48.91 3.44
C LYS A 99 8.94 50.08 2.51
N VAL A 100 7.92 50.75 1.97
CA VAL A 100 8.06 51.91 1.07
C VAL A 100 7.27 53.07 1.67
N ASN A 101 7.95 54.20 1.94
CA ASN A 101 7.34 55.42 2.49
C ASN A 101 6.43 55.15 3.70
N GLY A 102 6.92 54.36 4.66
CA GLY A 102 6.16 53.97 5.86
C GLY A 102 5.21 52.78 5.66
N GLN A 103 4.62 52.61 4.47
CA GLN A 103 3.68 51.53 4.16
C GLN A 103 4.41 50.19 3.90
N VAL A 104 3.80 49.09 4.31
CA VAL A 104 4.23 47.73 3.94
C VAL A 104 3.59 47.35 2.60
N ARG A 105 4.38 46.74 1.71
CA ARG A 105 3.93 46.13 0.45
C ARG A 105 4.58 44.77 0.25
N CYS A 106 3.93 43.91 -0.54
CA CYS A 106 4.47 42.62 -0.94
C CYS A 106 5.20 42.73 -2.28
N HIS A 107 6.45 42.28 -2.32
CA HIS A 107 7.19 42.03 -3.55
C HIS A 107 6.99 40.58 -3.97
N CYS A 108 6.31 40.37 -5.09
CA CYS A 108 5.84 39.05 -5.50
C CYS A 108 6.91 38.25 -6.25
N PRO A 109 6.96 36.92 -6.04
CA PRO A 109 7.73 36.02 -6.91
C PRO A 109 7.09 35.95 -8.31
N PHE A 110 7.81 35.33 -9.24
CA PHE A 110 7.37 35.17 -10.63
C PHE A 110 5.98 34.52 -10.75
N GLY A 111 5.21 34.96 -11.76
CA GLY A 111 3.85 34.45 -12.02
C GLY A 111 2.77 34.96 -11.06
N LEU A 112 3.07 35.91 -10.17
CA LEU A 112 2.13 36.44 -9.17
C LEU A 112 2.13 37.97 -9.09
N SER A 113 0.99 38.52 -8.68
CA SER A 113 0.69 39.95 -8.63
C SER A 113 -0.45 40.28 -7.65
N GLY A 114 -0.81 41.57 -7.54
CA GLY A 114 -1.73 42.07 -6.52
C GLY A 114 -1.00 42.51 -5.26
N ASP A 115 -1.64 43.31 -4.41
CA ASP A 115 -1.00 43.91 -3.23
C ASP A 115 -0.45 42.88 -2.22
N ARG A 116 -0.91 41.63 -2.29
CA ARG A 116 -0.45 40.50 -1.47
C ARG A 116 0.00 39.28 -2.26
N CYS A 117 0.25 39.42 -3.56
CA CYS A 117 0.61 38.30 -4.44
C CYS A 117 -0.50 37.25 -4.55
N GLU A 118 -1.77 37.70 -4.47
CA GLU A 118 -2.97 36.87 -4.49
C GLU A 118 -3.48 36.54 -5.91
N LYS A 119 -3.00 37.26 -6.93
CA LYS A 119 -3.43 37.11 -8.34
C LYS A 119 -2.32 36.46 -9.16
N VAL A 120 -2.63 35.28 -9.71
CA VAL A 120 -1.77 34.59 -10.68
C VAL A 120 -1.72 35.38 -11.99
N THR A 121 -0.57 35.39 -12.65
CA THR A 121 -0.33 36.00 -13.98
C THR A 121 0.29 35.03 -14.98
N TYR A 122 0.69 33.83 -14.55
CA TYR A 122 1.27 32.78 -15.38
C TYR A 122 0.60 31.44 -15.08
N CYS A 123 0.28 30.68 -16.13
CA CYS A 123 -0.14 29.28 -16.03
C CYS A 123 0.73 28.46 -16.98
N GLU A 124 1.06 27.25 -16.58
CA GLU A 124 1.99 26.40 -17.31
C GLU A 124 1.38 25.97 -18.68
N PRO A 125 2.06 26.23 -19.82
CA PRO A 125 1.48 26.06 -21.15
C PRO A 125 0.87 24.68 -21.42
N GLY A 126 -0.37 24.67 -21.93
CA GLY A 126 -1.15 23.45 -22.20
C GLY A 126 -1.73 22.76 -20.96
N LYS A 127 -1.16 22.98 -19.77
CA LYS A 127 -1.60 22.38 -18.49
C LYS A 127 -2.75 23.15 -17.82
N GLY A 128 -3.03 24.38 -18.24
CA GLY A 128 -4.18 25.17 -17.80
C GLY A 128 -4.39 26.46 -18.57
N LYS A 129 -5.36 27.27 -18.14
CA LYS A 129 -5.69 28.59 -18.69
C LYS A 129 -5.75 29.64 -17.58
N LEU A 130 -5.28 30.86 -17.85
CA LEU A 130 -5.39 31.98 -16.91
C LEU A 130 -6.76 32.63 -17.01
N VAL A 131 -7.54 32.58 -15.92
CA VAL A 131 -8.89 33.15 -15.84
C VAL A 131 -9.01 33.95 -14.53
N ASN A 132 -9.39 35.23 -14.63
CA ASN A 132 -9.65 36.13 -13.50
C ASN A 132 -8.54 36.15 -12.41
N GLY A 133 -7.27 36.02 -12.80
CA GLY A 133 -6.12 36.00 -11.88
C GLY A 133 -5.91 34.67 -11.15
N LYS A 134 -6.41 33.56 -11.70
CA LYS A 134 -6.17 32.18 -11.25
C LYS A 134 -5.93 31.27 -12.45
N CYS A 135 -5.31 30.11 -12.24
CA CYS A 135 -5.24 29.08 -13.28
C CYS A 135 -6.39 28.08 -13.13
N GLU A 136 -7.14 27.89 -14.22
CA GLU A 136 -8.05 26.77 -14.41
C GLU A 136 -7.26 25.63 -15.08
N CYS A 137 -7.01 24.55 -14.34
CA CYS A 137 -6.15 23.47 -14.82
C CYS A 137 -6.89 22.50 -15.76
N SER A 138 -6.17 22.06 -16.79
CA SER A 138 -6.56 20.94 -17.63
C SER A 138 -6.67 19.65 -16.80
N ALA A 139 -7.40 18.67 -17.30
CA ALA A 139 -7.48 17.35 -16.66
C ALA A 139 -6.08 16.78 -16.37
N ARG A 140 -5.96 16.10 -15.21
CA ARG A 140 -4.71 15.52 -14.67
C ARG A 140 -3.63 16.53 -14.20
N TRP A 141 -3.91 17.84 -14.14
CA TRP A 141 -3.00 18.87 -13.63
C TRP A 141 -3.58 19.66 -12.44
N THR A 142 -2.71 20.15 -11.57
CA THR A 142 -3.05 20.87 -10.33
C THR A 142 -1.91 21.81 -9.89
N GLY A 143 -2.13 22.54 -8.79
CA GLY A 143 -1.20 23.54 -8.26
C GLY A 143 -1.49 24.97 -8.76
N LEU A 144 -0.88 25.95 -8.09
CA LEU A 144 -1.15 27.39 -8.30
C LEU A 144 -0.97 27.87 -9.75
N PHE A 145 -0.08 27.21 -10.51
CA PHE A 145 0.23 27.49 -11.91
C PHE A 145 -0.12 26.31 -12.84
N CYS A 146 -0.86 25.30 -12.35
CA CYS A 146 -1.08 24.01 -13.02
C CYS A 146 0.20 23.21 -13.30
N GLN A 147 1.25 23.44 -12.51
CA GLN A 147 2.58 22.87 -12.73
C GLN A 147 2.77 21.44 -12.19
N MET A 148 1.86 20.95 -11.33
CA MET A 148 1.97 19.63 -10.68
C MET A 148 0.97 18.63 -11.30
N ARG A 149 1.35 17.36 -11.41
CA ARG A 149 0.43 16.29 -11.84
C ARG A 149 -0.59 15.96 -10.74
N THR A 150 -1.79 15.55 -11.15
CA THR A 150 -2.79 14.96 -10.25
C THR A 150 -2.54 13.46 -10.12
N CYS A 151 -1.98 13.05 -8.98
CA CYS A 151 -1.96 11.65 -8.55
C CYS A 151 -3.31 11.32 -7.87
N TYR A 152 -3.90 10.16 -8.15
CA TYR A 152 -5.16 9.76 -7.49
C TYR A 152 -4.95 8.86 -6.28
N ASN A 153 -4.20 7.76 -6.44
CA ASN A 153 -3.83 6.83 -5.37
C ASN A 153 -2.30 6.84 -5.21
N GLY A 154 -1.77 7.94 -4.69
CA GLY A 154 -0.33 8.15 -4.53
C GLY A 154 0.05 9.61 -4.39
N ILE A 155 1.35 9.88 -4.23
CA ILE A 155 1.89 11.22 -3.98
C ILE A 155 2.71 11.77 -5.17
N PRO A 156 2.60 13.08 -5.48
CA PRO A 156 3.44 13.71 -6.50
C PRO A 156 4.87 13.90 -5.98
N THR A 157 5.85 13.40 -6.73
CA THR A 157 7.29 13.63 -6.50
C THR A 157 7.78 14.79 -7.35
N GLY A 158 8.98 15.33 -7.09
CA GLY A 158 9.80 15.93 -8.15
C GLY A 158 9.36 17.25 -8.82
N GLY A 159 8.43 18.04 -8.27
CA GLY A 159 8.19 19.42 -8.75
C GLY A 159 7.50 19.52 -10.12
N MET A 160 8.10 20.23 -11.09
CA MET A 160 7.47 20.52 -12.41
C MET A 160 7.51 19.33 -13.39
N ASP A 161 8.59 18.54 -13.33
CA ASP A 161 8.79 17.31 -14.10
C ASP A 161 8.35 16.06 -13.30
N GLY A 162 7.59 16.30 -12.23
CA GLY A 162 7.17 15.30 -11.27
C GLY A 162 6.42 14.10 -11.87
N PHE A 163 6.67 12.94 -11.28
CA PHE A 163 5.88 11.72 -11.47
C PHE A 163 5.01 11.46 -10.23
N CYS A 164 4.13 10.47 -10.31
CA CYS A 164 3.38 10.00 -9.15
C CYS A 164 4.05 8.74 -8.60
N LEU A 165 4.37 8.73 -7.30
CA LEU A 165 4.70 7.52 -6.57
C LEU A 165 3.38 6.92 -6.08
N CYS A 166 3.03 5.73 -6.58
CA CYS A 166 1.72 5.13 -6.32
C CYS A 166 1.66 4.39 -4.99
N ASP A 167 0.48 4.41 -4.38
CA ASP A 167 0.14 3.57 -3.24
C ASP A 167 0.10 2.10 -3.66
N VAL A 168 0.21 1.19 -2.68
CA VAL A 168 0.20 -0.26 -2.93
C VAL A 168 -1.15 -0.69 -3.52
N GLY A 169 -1.10 -1.38 -4.66
CA GLY A 169 -2.27 -1.76 -5.47
C GLY A 169 -2.54 -0.86 -6.68
N PHE A 170 -1.69 0.13 -6.96
CA PHE A 170 -1.90 1.08 -8.07
C PHE A 170 -0.64 1.33 -8.90
N THR A 171 -0.85 1.64 -10.18
CA THR A 171 0.21 1.84 -11.18
C THR A 171 -0.22 2.86 -12.26
N GLY A 172 0.65 3.07 -13.26
CA GLY A 172 0.50 4.08 -14.31
C GLY A 172 0.99 5.47 -13.88
N PRO A 173 1.20 6.40 -14.84
CA PRO A 173 1.90 7.68 -14.62
C PRO A 173 1.17 8.68 -13.70
N PHE A 174 -0.02 8.31 -13.21
CA PHE A 174 -0.87 9.11 -12.33
C PHE A 174 -1.61 8.28 -11.25
N CYS A 175 -1.30 6.99 -11.12
CA CYS A 175 -1.91 6.08 -10.13
C CYS A 175 -3.44 5.96 -10.22
N ASP A 176 -4.00 5.99 -11.43
CA ASP A 176 -5.38 5.64 -11.76
C ASP A 176 -5.60 4.16 -12.10
N VAL A 177 -4.56 3.44 -12.52
CA VAL A 177 -4.68 2.05 -12.97
C VAL A 177 -4.52 1.12 -11.77
N PRO A 178 -5.52 0.27 -11.42
CA PRO A 178 -5.34 -0.74 -10.39
C PRO A 178 -4.37 -1.84 -10.87
N LEU A 179 -3.48 -2.25 -9.98
CA LEU A 179 -2.72 -3.47 -10.12
C LEU A 179 -3.60 -4.64 -9.67
N ILE A 180 -3.89 -5.53 -10.61
CA ILE A 180 -4.70 -6.72 -10.42
C ILE A 180 -3.80 -7.88 -10.84
N CYS A 181 -3.64 -8.83 -9.93
CA CYS A 181 -2.91 -10.08 -10.15
C CYS A 181 -3.94 -11.19 -10.36
N GLU A 182 -3.87 -11.84 -11.51
CA GLU A 182 -4.72 -12.98 -11.88
C GLU A 182 -4.30 -14.25 -11.14
N ASN A 183 -5.09 -15.32 -11.31
CA ASN A 183 -4.75 -16.68 -10.87
C ASN A 183 -4.38 -16.85 -9.38
N GLY A 184 -4.84 -15.92 -8.53
CA GLY A 184 -4.57 -15.94 -7.07
C GLY A 184 -3.23 -15.29 -6.66
N GLY A 185 -2.54 -14.62 -7.59
CA GLY A 185 -1.37 -13.79 -7.28
C GLY A 185 -1.69 -12.65 -6.31
N LYS A 186 -0.64 -12.07 -5.70
CA LYS A 186 -0.77 -11.04 -4.66
C LYS A 186 0.15 -9.85 -4.92
N VAL A 187 -0.37 -8.64 -4.72
CA VAL A 187 0.42 -7.41 -4.83
C VAL A 187 1.47 -7.33 -3.71
N THR A 188 2.72 -7.03 -4.07
CA THR A 188 3.85 -6.79 -3.16
C THR A 188 3.89 -5.33 -2.67
N GLN A 189 4.79 -5.01 -1.73
CA GLN A 189 4.98 -3.62 -1.28
C GLN A 189 5.55 -2.72 -2.38
N ASP A 190 6.27 -3.31 -3.34
CA ASP A 190 6.94 -2.63 -4.45
C ASP A 190 6.03 -2.44 -5.68
N ASN A 191 4.73 -2.73 -5.56
CA ASN A 191 3.75 -2.70 -6.66
C ASN A 191 4.05 -3.68 -7.81
N GLU A 192 4.44 -4.90 -7.46
CA GLU A 192 4.58 -6.05 -8.37
C GLU A 192 3.61 -7.18 -7.99
N CYS A 193 3.36 -8.14 -8.88
CA CYS A 193 2.53 -9.32 -8.59
C CYS A 193 3.39 -10.54 -8.23
N ALA A 194 3.28 -11.02 -6.98
CA ALA A 194 3.83 -12.29 -6.55
C ALA A 194 2.89 -13.43 -6.96
N CYS A 195 3.34 -14.29 -7.88
CA CYS A 195 2.56 -15.37 -8.48
C CYS A 195 2.65 -16.70 -7.71
N ALA A 196 1.66 -17.57 -7.93
CA ALA A 196 1.76 -18.99 -7.59
C ALA A 196 2.73 -19.71 -8.55
N ALA A 197 3.25 -20.87 -8.15
CA ALA A 197 4.37 -21.53 -8.84
C ALA A 197 4.07 -21.97 -10.29
N GLU A 198 2.79 -22.17 -10.61
CA GLU A 198 2.30 -22.57 -11.93
C GLU A 198 2.12 -21.39 -12.90
N TYR A 199 2.31 -20.13 -12.43
CA TYR A 199 1.98 -18.90 -13.15
C TYR A 199 3.13 -17.88 -13.19
N THR A 200 3.11 -17.00 -14.19
CA THR A 200 4.11 -15.95 -14.41
C THR A 200 3.51 -14.77 -15.22
N GLY A 201 4.33 -13.78 -15.58
CA GLY A 201 3.89 -12.51 -16.17
C GLY A 201 3.72 -11.40 -15.13
N GLU A 202 3.62 -10.14 -15.56
CA GLU A 202 3.53 -8.97 -14.66
C GLU A 202 2.26 -8.98 -13.79
N ARG A 203 1.26 -9.76 -14.18
CA ARG A 203 -0.03 -9.92 -13.51
C ARG A 203 -0.38 -11.38 -13.24
N CYS A 204 0.59 -12.30 -13.30
CA CYS A 204 0.37 -13.75 -13.13
C CYS A 204 -0.59 -14.37 -14.17
N GLU A 205 -0.67 -13.76 -15.35
CA GLU A 205 -1.60 -14.06 -16.43
C GLU A 205 -1.13 -15.17 -17.39
N LEU A 206 0.14 -15.59 -17.28
CA LEU A 206 0.77 -16.60 -18.13
C LEU A 206 1.07 -17.88 -17.33
N CYS A 207 1.20 -19.03 -18.00
CA CYS A 207 1.73 -20.24 -17.36
C CYS A 207 3.25 -20.16 -17.17
N ALA A 208 3.75 -20.70 -16.05
CA ALA A 208 5.17 -20.84 -15.79
C ALA A 208 5.85 -21.82 -16.77
N VAL A 209 7.19 -21.76 -16.86
CA VAL A 209 7.96 -22.66 -17.73
C VAL A 209 7.79 -24.11 -17.28
N GLY A 210 7.41 -24.99 -18.20
CA GLY A 210 7.06 -26.39 -17.90
C GLY A 210 5.61 -26.56 -17.41
N HIS A 211 4.74 -25.55 -17.60
CA HIS A 211 3.29 -25.67 -17.46
C HIS A 211 2.59 -25.29 -18.77
N ILE A 212 1.50 -25.98 -19.09
CA ILE A 212 0.62 -25.72 -20.24
C ILE A 212 -0.78 -25.32 -19.76
N LEU A 213 -1.46 -24.49 -20.54
CA LEU A 213 -2.83 -24.05 -20.26
C LEU A 213 -3.83 -25.13 -20.71
N GLU A 214 -4.55 -25.74 -19.77
CA GLU A 214 -5.68 -26.63 -20.05
C GLU A 214 -6.96 -26.09 -19.40
N GLY A 215 -7.87 -25.57 -20.24
CA GLY A 215 -8.97 -24.74 -19.78
C GLY A 215 -8.46 -23.45 -19.12
N ASP A 216 -9.03 -23.08 -17.97
CA ASP A 216 -8.67 -21.86 -17.23
C ASP A 216 -7.55 -22.09 -16.20
N ARG A 217 -6.66 -23.11 -16.39
CA ARG A 217 -5.60 -23.45 -15.42
C ARG A 217 -4.31 -23.93 -16.08
N CYS A 218 -3.18 -23.59 -15.46
CA CYS A 218 -1.85 -24.04 -15.85
C CYS A 218 -1.49 -25.37 -15.18
N ILE A 219 -1.47 -26.46 -15.94
CA ILE A 219 -1.07 -27.81 -15.48
C ILE A 219 0.40 -28.10 -15.84
N PRO A 220 1.13 -28.93 -15.07
CA PRO A 220 2.51 -29.27 -15.39
C PRO A 220 2.60 -30.06 -16.71
N GLU A 221 3.57 -29.72 -17.55
CA GLU A 221 3.85 -30.39 -18.81
C GLU A 221 4.49 -31.76 -18.53
N VAL A 222 3.69 -32.82 -18.66
CA VAL A 222 4.11 -34.18 -18.29
C VAL A 222 4.96 -34.82 -19.41
N LEU A 223 6.20 -34.35 -19.56
CA LEU A 223 7.18 -34.96 -20.44
C LEU A 223 7.36 -36.45 -20.10
N GLU A 224 7.21 -37.35 -21.08
CA GLU A 224 7.05 -38.80 -20.84
C GLU A 224 8.21 -39.43 -20.05
N SER A 225 9.42 -38.86 -20.14
CA SER A 225 10.59 -39.26 -19.34
C SER A 225 10.35 -39.19 -17.82
N SER A 226 9.47 -38.31 -17.36
CA SER A 226 9.12 -38.14 -15.94
C SER A 226 8.10 -39.17 -15.46
N LEU A 227 7.19 -39.63 -16.33
CA LEU A 227 6.22 -40.69 -15.99
C LEU A 227 6.92 -42.02 -15.67
N VAL A 228 8.02 -42.32 -16.37
CA VAL A 228 8.85 -43.51 -16.09
C VAL A 228 9.39 -43.49 -14.64
N ALA A 229 9.76 -42.32 -14.11
CA ALA A 229 10.26 -42.18 -12.75
C ALA A 229 9.20 -42.48 -11.66
N GLN A 230 7.92 -42.22 -11.93
CA GLN A 230 6.83 -42.55 -11.01
C GLN A 230 6.25 -43.96 -11.21
N THR A 231 6.61 -44.68 -12.29
CA THR A 231 6.42 -46.14 -12.39
C THR A 231 7.39 -46.96 -11.52
N GLY A 232 7.74 -46.44 -10.35
CA GLY A 232 8.48 -47.17 -9.32
C GLY A 232 7.73 -48.43 -8.91
N SER A 233 8.32 -49.59 -9.21
CA SER A 233 7.90 -50.91 -8.69
C SER A 233 6.58 -51.51 -9.23
N LEU A 234 6.34 -51.47 -10.54
CA LEU A 234 5.51 -52.52 -11.21
C LEU A 234 6.18 -53.23 -12.40
N SER A 235 7.14 -52.60 -13.09
CA SER A 235 7.89 -53.25 -14.18
C SER A 235 9.11 -54.09 -13.70
N SER A 236 9.20 -54.34 -12.39
CA SER A 236 10.36 -54.98 -11.74
C SER A 236 10.02 -56.31 -11.06
N ARG A 237 9.47 -57.26 -11.82
CA ARG A 237 9.50 -58.70 -11.48
C ARG A 237 10.40 -59.48 -12.45
N PRO A 238 11.73 -59.27 -12.43
CA PRO A 238 12.62 -60.17 -13.13
C PRO A 238 12.58 -61.57 -12.48
N PHE A 239 12.91 -62.59 -13.26
CA PHE A 239 13.26 -63.95 -12.80
C PHE A 239 12.17 -64.85 -12.17
N ALA A 240 10.88 -64.59 -12.36
CA ALA A 240 9.86 -65.64 -12.14
C ALA A 240 9.98 -66.78 -13.18
N TRP A 241 10.27 -66.43 -14.45
CA TRP A 241 10.34 -67.38 -15.57
C TRP A 241 11.42 -68.48 -15.40
N PRO A 242 12.67 -68.21 -15.01
CA PRO A 242 13.66 -69.24 -14.74
C PRO A 242 13.22 -70.24 -13.66
N ILE A 243 12.58 -69.76 -12.58
CA ILE A 243 12.10 -70.61 -11.49
C ILE A 243 10.97 -71.53 -11.99
N VAL A 244 10.03 -70.99 -12.78
CA VAL A 244 8.97 -71.79 -13.42
C VAL A 244 9.56 -72.83 -14.38
N LEU A 245 10.51 -72.45 -15.24
CA LEU A 245 11.16 -73.37 -16.17
C LEU A 245 11.94 -74.49 -15.45
N ILE A 246 12.70 -74.16 -14.40
CA ILE A 246 13.40 -75.14 -13.55
C ILE A 246 12.38 -76.07 -12.87
N GLY A 247 11.27 -75.54 -12.37
CA GLY A 247 10.16 -76.31 -11.79
C GLY A 247 9.53 -77.29 -12.80
N CYS A 248 9.27 -76.83 -14.03
CA CYS A 248 8.75 -77.68 -15.11
C CYS A 248 9.74 -78.79 -15.49
N VAL A 249 11.04 -78.48 -15.62
CA VAL A 249 12.07 -79.49 -15.94
C VAL A 249 12.21 -80.51 -14.81
N ALA A 250 12.20 -80.08 -13.54
CA ALA A 250 12.23 -80.96 -12.39
C ALA A 250 10.98 -81.87 -12.31
N ALA A 251 9.80 -81.33 -12.59
CA ALA A 251 8.56 -82.11 -12.64
C ALA A 251 8.57 -83.16 -13.76
N LEU A 252 9.03 -82.81 -14.96
CA LEU A 252 9.17 -83.75 -16.08
C LEU A 252 10.20 -84.86 -15.77
N ALA A 253 11.32 -84.51 -15.14
CA ALA A 253 12.31 -85.49 -14.70
C ALA A 253 11.75 -86.44 -13.63
N ALA A 254 10.99 -85.92 -12.66
CA ALA A 254 10.33 -86.75 -11.65
C ALA A 254 9.28 -87.70 -12.25
N VAL A 255 8.46 -87.23 -13.20
CA VAL A 255 7.50 -88.08 -13.93
C VAL A 255 8.24 -89.16 -14.72
N LEU A 256 9.33 -88.84 -15.43
CA LEU A 256 10.14 -89.82 -16.14
C LEU A 256 10.72 -90.88 -15.20
N LEU A 257 11.28 -90.49 -14.05
CA LEU A 257 11.76 -91.44 -13.05
C LEU A 257 10.63 -92.34 -12.51
N ILE A 258 9.44 -91.79 -12.24
CA ILE A 258 8.27 -92.57 -11.80
C ILE A 258 7.81 -93.55 -12.90
N THR A 259 7.83 -93.15 -14.18
CA THR A 259 7.51 -94.08 -15.28
C THR A 259 8.56 -95.19 -15.44
N VAL A 260 9.85 -94.87 -15.31
CA VAL A 260 10.93 -95.88 -15.34
C VAL A 260 10.84 -96.84 -14.16
N VAL A 261 10.61 -96.34 -12.94
CA VAL A 261 10.42 -97.19 -11.74
C VAL A 261 9.17 -98.06 -11.86
N THR A 262 8.04 -97.52 -12.31
CA THR A 262 6.81 -98.33 -12.48
C THR A 262 6.93 -99.35 -13.62
N LEU A 263 7.66 -99.05 -14.70
CA LEU A 263 8.00 -100.04 -15.73
C LEU A 263 8.97 -101.10 -15.22
N ALA A 264 9.97 -100.74 -14.41
CA ALA A 264 10.89 -101.69 -13.79
C ALA A 264 10.18 -102.61 -12.79
N VAL A 265 9.32 -102.05 -11.93
CA VAL A 265 8.47 -102.82 -11.00
C VAL A 265 7.52 -103.73 -11.76
N ARG A 266 6.85 -103.25 -12.82
CA ARG A 266 6.01 -104.10 -13.69
C ARG A 266 6.81 -105.24 -14.35
N ARG A 267 8.04 -104.98 -14.79
CA ARG A 267 8.96 -105.96 -15.40
C ARG A 267 9.57 -106.95 -14.38
N TRP A 268 9.56 -106.61 -13.09
CA TRP A 268 9.84 -107.54 -11.99
C TRP A 268 8.60 -108.35 -11.61
N SER A 269 7.43 -107.73 -11.45
CA SER A 269 6.18 -108.42 -11.10
C SER A 269 5.65 -109.32 -12.23
N SER A 270 6.07 -109.10 -13.47
CA SER A 270 5.79 -109.99 -14.60
C SER A 270 6.66 -111.26 -14.64
N LYS A 271 7.47 -111.52 -13.60
CA LYS A 271 8.10 -112.83 -13.36
C LYS A 271 7.23 -113.64 -12.38
N PRO A 272 6.47 -114.65 -12.84
CA PRO A 272 5.75 -115.52 -11.92
C PRO A 272 6.73 -116.42 -11.14
N SER A 273 6.40 -116.63 -9.87
CA SER A 273 6.77 -117.83 -9.10
C SER A 273 5.52 -118.74 -9.04
N ARG A 274 5.55 -120.05 -8.75
CA ARG A 274 6.40 -120.88 -7.87
C ARG A 274 6.52 -122.35 -8.38
N GLU A 275 7.58 -123.02 -7.90
CA GLU A 275 7.66 -124.44 -7.42
C GLU A 275 7.39 -125.68 -8.31
N ASN A 276 8.42 -126.54 -8.36
CA ASN A 276 8.46 -127.97 -7.99
C ASN A 276 7.21 -128.87 -8.18
N SER A 277 7.37 -130.01 -8.88
CA SER A 277 7.81 -131.30 -8.28
C SER A 277 7.54 -132.53 -9.19
N VAL A 278 8.04 -133.71 -8.77
CA VAL A 278 7.68 -135.09 -9.20
C VAL A 278 8.25 -135.65 -10.53
N ARG A 279 9.47 -136.21 -10.41
CA ARG A 279 9.86 -137.62 -10.73
C ARG A 279 9.81 -138.13 -12.18
N GLY A 280 10.99 -138.51 -12.72
CA GLY A 280 11.15 -139.27 -13.97
C GLY A 280 12.58 -139.81 -14.18
N GLN A 281 12.94 -140.88 -13.46
CA GLN A 281 14.18 -141.68 -13.54
C GLN A 281 13.74 -143.11 -13.96
N PRO A 282 14.55 -144.01 -14.58
CA PRO A 282 15.99 -143.97 -14.91
C PRO A 282 16.22 -143.92 -16.46
N ASP A 283 17.25 -144.44 -17.17
CA ASP A 283 18.51 -145.24 -16.98
C ASP A 283 19.39 -145.02 -18.26
N ALA A 284 20.63 -145.50 -18.49
CA ALA A 284 21.70 -146.20 -17.74
C ALA A 284 23.03 -146.13 -18.57
N THR A 285 24.19 -146.41 -17.95
CA THR A 285 25.48 -146.82 -18.60
C THR A 285 26.15 -145.82 -19.59
N ASP A 286 27.44 -145.92 -19.96
CA ASP A 286 28.44 -146.98 -19.75
C ASP A 286 29.89 -146.44 -19.59
N VAL A 287 30.78 -147.29 -19.06
CA VAL A 287 32.27 -147.22 -18.94
C VAL A 287 32.91 -145.87 -18.52
#